data_AF-A0A7J7FLT1-F1
#
_entry.id   AF-A0A7J7FLT1-F1
#
_cell.length_a   1.000
_cell.length_b   1.000
_cell.length_c   1.000
_cell.angle_alpha   90.00
_cell.angle_beta   90.00
_cell.angle_gamma   90.00
#
_symmetry.space_group_name_H-M   'P 1'
#
loop_
_entity.id
_entity.type
_entity.pdbx_description
1 polymer ?
#
loop_
_entity_poly.entity_id
_entity_poly.type
_entity_poly.pdbx_seq_one_letter_code
_entity_poly.pdbx_strand_id
1 'polypeptide(L)'
;MAPKKKASKGAKELEVKKKGSKKDPGMAKKPMEMPVGEEIREFYHIQIRDLEDRLARYQQKWDELATQEKLFRQEFEQLANNKKEIVAFLKRTLNQRVDEIADLNEQLQSLQVAKEMEKDAFEAQLAQVRHEFQETKDQLTAENIILGGKLAALEEFRLQKEELTEKFVSLEDQLRKQESEYKDYVYNLEKKSVLDKDRLKKEIIQRVNLVASEFRKVATSQMWDTTKRAITENSAVTLQLSKISQQGLQLLQENEQLKGTQDKLCKQLALLENTQKLMARHSRGRQKIILLLTEKCREQQQGTAEAEQLRLRLSQQEQSLTQLQKDNQALRSQRDQLTLQLERQQAEARRLQQELTEEQKVRASLHTALAQAASFLQNILQMQPDEEDGDSDVVFQLQQKEMLQHLLAMLSSAVVLSPQKAVCPRQDSQPHGPPKKSQSKTQPPKMGTPLQQLSSITPYQPGDLGLVPRQLHIPPNPEDLRLLSHTTRVGNFQAHSSPQIHTSGSQKKFKKFSLPEVSLPS
;
A
#
# COMPACT_ATOMS: atom_id res chain seq x y z
N MET A 1 -31.82 0.84 43.49
CA MET A 1 -30.87 0.44 44.55
C MET A 1 -31.03 1.42 45.72
N ALA A 2 -31.22 0.89 46.93
CA ALA A 2 -31.69 1.53 48.18
C ALA A 2 -30.69 2.61 48.75
N PRO A 3 -30.96 3.40 49.84
CA PRO A 3 -31.65 2.98 51.08
C PRO A 3 -32.44 4.00 51.97
N LYS A 4 -33.41 3.43 52.73
CA LYS A 4 -33.67 3.53 54.20
C LYS A 4 -33.95 4.85 54.97
N LYS A 5 -35.02 4.73 55.80
CA LYS A 5 -35.09 4.83 57.30
C LYS A 5 -35.72 6.08 57.98
N LYS A 6 -36.84 5.79 58.68
CA LYS A 6 -37.10 5.84 60.15
C LYS A 6 -36.92 7.16 60.96
N ALA A 7 -38.04 7.54 61.60
CA ALA A 7 -38.31 7.52 63.06
C ALA A 7 -38.42 8.84 63.85
N SER A 8 -39.30 8.75 64.87
CA SER A 8 -39.18 9.27 66.24
C SER A 8 -39.60 10.73 66.49
N LYS A 9 -40.27 11.16 67.57
CA LYS A 9 -41.03 10.60 68.71
C LYS A 9 -41.32 11.80 69.65
N GLY A 10 -42.52 11.88 70.23
CA GLY A 10 -42.74 12.37 71.61
C GLY A 10 -42.86 13.89 71.88
N ALA A 11 -43.96 14.28 72.54
CA ALA A 11 -43.96 14.85 73.90
C ALA A 11 -45.39 14.88 74.46
N LYS A 12 -45.49 14.85 75.78
CA LYS A 12 -46.59 14.38 76.63
C LYS A 12 -47.14 15.53 77.49
N GLU A 13 -48.37 15.32 77.97
CA GLU A 13 -48.94 15.74 79.27
C GLU A 13 -49.19 17.22 79.59
N LEU A 14 -50.43 17.52 79.99
CA LEU A 14 -50.75 17.92 81.38
C LEU A 14 -52.26 17.73 81.68
N GLU A 15 -52.54 16.87 82.66
CA GLU A 15 -53.79 16.82 83.43
C GLU A 15 -54.00 18.13 84.21
N VAL A 16 -55.25 18.57 84.41
CA VAL A 16 -55.74 19.04 85.73
C VAL A 16 -57.24 18.72 85.90
N LYS A 17 -57.53 18.01 87.00
CA LYS A 17 -58.82 17.66 87.58
C LYS A 17 -59.55 18.84 88.26
N LYS A 18 -60.88 18.74 88.39
CA LYS A 18 -61.71 18.97 89.61
C LYS A 18 -63.20 18.81 89.22
N LYS A 19 -64.02 17.87 89.72
CA LYS A 19 -64.40 17.36 91.06
C LYS A 19 -65.51 18.18 91.75
N GLY A 20 -66.65 17.52 92.01
CA GLY A 20 -67.68 17.86 93.01
C GLY A 20 -69.08 18.10 92.39
N SER A 21 -70.11 17.25 92.46
CA SER A 21 -70.72 16.39 93.49
C SER A 21 -71.96 17.02 94.17
N LYS A 22 -73.11 16.35 93.95
CA LYS A 22 -74.29 16.13 94.82
C LYS A 22 -75.26 17.28 95.13
N LYS A 23 -76.54 17.06 94.79
CA LYS A 23 -77.61 16.66 95.74
C LYS A 23 -78.95 16.38 95.02
N ASP A 24 -79.48 15.17 95.19
CA ASP A 24 -80.93 14.92 95.20
C ASP A 24 -81.51 15.37 96.56
N PRO A 25 -82.81 15.70 96.63
CA PRO A 25 -83.72 14.73 97.24
C PRO A 25 -85.10 14.65 96.53
N GLY A 26 -85.71 13.47 96.60
CA GLY A 26 -87.07 13.23 96.13
C GLY A 26 -88.15 13.68 97.10
N MET A 27 -89.40 13.69 96.62
CA MET A 27 -90.52 12.85 97.10
C MET A 27 -91.88 13.55 96.93
N ALA A 28 -92.81 12.81 96.32
CA ALA A 28 -94.27 12.81 96.51
C ALA A 28 -95.16 13.98 96.04
N LYS A 29 -96.00 13.56 95.08
CA LYS A 29 -97.46 13.77 94.97
C LYS A 29 -97.96 15.13 94.51
N LYS A 30 -98.40 15.15 93.24
CA LYS A 30 -99.60 15.85 92.77
C LYS A 30 -100.75 15.69 93.78
N PRO A 31 -101.37 16.78 94.22
CA PRO A 31 -102.81 16.90 94.24
C PRO A 31 -103.24 17.58 92.94
N MET A 32 -104.35 17.08 92.45
CA MET A 32 -105.30 17.78 91.60
C MET A 32 -105.38 19.29 91.94
N GLU A 33 -105.51 20.09 90.88
CA GLU A 33 -105.86 21.52 90.84
C GLU A 33 -104.71 22.53 91.05
N MET A 34 -103.70 22.54 90.16
CA MET A 34 -102.53 23.45 90.23
C MET A 34 -101.92 23.78 88.84
N PRO A 35 -101.54 25.06 88.56
CA PRO A 35 -100.94 25.53 87.29
C PRO A 35 -99.38 25.48 87.29
N VAL A 36 -98.76 24.37 87.70
CA VAL A 36 -97.27 24.24 87.86
C VAL A 36 -96.62 23.24 86.88
N GLY A 37 -97.41 22.58 86.03
CA GLY A 37 -96.87 21.73 84.95
C GLY A 37 -96.25 22.52 83.80
N GLU A 38 -96.57 23.81 83.70
CA GLU A 38 -96.11 24.71 82.63
C GLU A 38 -94.63 25.07 82.82
N GLU A 39 -94.21 25.39 84.05
CA GLU A 39 -92.85 25.86 84.37
C GLU A 39 -91.73 24.83 84.06
N ILE A 40 -91.93 23.54 84.37
CA ILE A 40 -90.93 22.48 84.06
C ILE A 40 -90.90 22.21 82.55
N ARG A 41 -92.05 22.25 81.88
CA ARG A 41 -92.11 22.14 80.41
C ARG A 41 -91.39 23.33 79.76
N GLU A 42 -91.59 24.53 80.28
CA GLU A 42 -90.91 25.75 79.86
C GLU A 42 -89.40 25.68 80.04
N PHE A 43 -88.90 25.16 81.17
CA PHE A 43 -87.47 24.93 81.39
C PHE A 43 -86.85 24.01 80.32
N TYR A 44 -87.48 22.86 80.04
CA TYR A 44 -87.00 21.97 78.96
C TYR A 44 -87.16 22.61 77.58
N HIS A 45 -88.19 23.44 77.34
CA HIS A 45 -88.33 24.19 76.09
C HIS A 45 -87.24 25.27 75.94
N ILE A 46 -86.79 25.90 77.02
CA ILE A 46 -85.63 26.82 77.01
C ILE A 46 -84.35 26.04 76.69
N GLN A 47 -84.16 24.88 77.32
CA GLN A 47 -82.97 24.04 77.09
C GLN A 47 -82.92 23.48 75.67
N ILE A 48 -84.06 23.03 75.12
CA ILE A 48 -84.18 22.59 73.74
C ILE A 48 -83.82 23.75 72.80
N ARG A 49 -84.36 24.96 73.03
CA ARG A 49 -84.02 26.15 72.24
C ARG A 49 -82.52 26.49 72.29
N ASP A 50 -81.88 26.45 73.46
CA ASP A 50 -80.45 26.75 73.57
C ASP A 50 -79.57 25.67 72.90
N LEU A 51 -79.99 24.40 72.94
CA LEU A 51 -79.35 23.31 72.20
C LEU A 51 -79.57 23.43 70.68
N GLU A 52 -80.77 23.79 70.25
CA GLU A 52 -81.11 24.07 68.84
C GLU A 52 -80.30 25.26 68.32
N ASP A 53 -80.19 26.35 69.08
CA ASP A 53 -79.36 27.51 68.75
C ASP A 53 -77.87 27.14 68.67
N ARG A 54 -77.40 26.26 69.57
CA ARG A 54 -76.02 25.75 69.52
C ARG A 54 -75.79 24.86 68.31
N LEU A 55 -76.76 24.03 67.95
CA LEU A 55 -76.72 23.17 66.77
C LEU A 55 -76.72 24.03 65.50
N ALA A 56 -77.57 25.06 65.43
CA ALA A 56 -77.61 26.03 64.33
C ALA A 56 -76.26 26.77 64.19
N ARG A 57 -75.63 27.21 65.29
CA ARG A 57 -74.29 27.81 65.25
C ARG A 57 -73.23 26.83 64.74
N TYR A 58 -73.30 25.55 65.09
CA TYR A 58 -72.38 24.55 64.55
C TYR A 58 -72.65 24.24 63.09
N GLN A 59 -73.91 24.20 62.65
CA GLN A 59 -74.26 24.06 61.24
C GLN A 59 -73.74 25.23 60.42
N GLN A 60 -73.98 26.48 60.85
CA GLN A 60 -73.44 27.67 60.19
C GLN A 60 -71.92 27.64 60.08
N LYS A 61 -71.21 27.26 61.15
CA LYS A 61 -69.75 27.10 61.12
C LYS A 61 -69.31 25.97 60.19
N TRP A 62 -70.05 24.86 60.13
CA TRP A 62 -69.77 23.77 59.20
C TRP A 62 -69.98 24.20 57.76
N ASP A 63 -71.06 24.92 57.47
CA ASP A 63 -71.34 25.45 56.13
C ASP A 63 -70.29 26.48 55.73
N GLU A 64 -69.88 27.38 56.64
CA GLU A 64 -68.80 28.33 56.41
C GLU A 64 -67.47 27.61 56.10
N LEU A 65 -67.05 26.65 56.94
CA LEU A 65 -65.84 25.87 56.69
C LEU A 65 -65.92 25.06 55.39
N ALA A 66 -67.08 24.49 55.06
CA ALA A 66 -67.29 23.76 53.82
C ALA A 66 -67.22 24.67 52.58
N THR A 67 -67.72 25.91 52.68
CA THR A 67 -67.56 26.90 51.60
C THR A 67 -66.10 27.34 51.46
N GLN A 68 -65.38 27.57 52.56
CA GLN A 68 -63.96 27.92 52.55
C GLN A 68 -63.10 26.79 51.96
N GLU A 69 -63.34 25.53 52.34
CA GLU A 69 -62.63 24.37 51.78
C GLU A 69 -62.86 24.26 50.26
N LYS A 70 -64.10 24.51 49.80
CA LYS A 70 -64.42 24.52 48.36
C LYS A 70 -63.69 25.65 47.63
N LEU A 71 -63.63 26.86 48.20
CA LEU A 71 -62.90 27.99 47.63
C LEU A 71 -61.40 27.69 47.53
N PHE A 72 -60.77 27.20 48.60
CA PHE A 72 -59.37 26.82 48.57
C PHE A 72 -59.10 25.72 47.54
N ARG A 73 -59.96 24.69 47.44
CA ARG A 73 -59.82 23.68 46.38
C ARG A 73 -59.85 24.30 44.99
N GLN A 74 -60.79 25.20 44.72
CA GLN A 74 -60.88 25.89 43.44
C GLN A 74 -59.64 26.72 43.14
N GLU A 75 -59.14 27.48 44.12
CA GLU A 75 -57.89 28.26 43.98
C GLU A 75 -56.68 27.36 43.71
N PHE A 76 -56.56 26.23 44.43
CA PHE A 76 -55.50 25.25 44.18
C PHE A 76 -55.59 24.62 42.80
N GLU A 77 -56.80 24.28 42.34
CA GLU A 77 -57.02 23.75 40.99
C GLU A 77 -56.68 24.79 39.91
N GLN A 78 -57.10 26.05 40.09
CA GLN A 78 -56.74 27.15 39.21
C GLN A 78 -55.22 27.36 39.16
N LEU A 79 -54.54 27.39 40.31
CA LEU A 79 -53.09 27.52 40.38
C LEU A 79 -52.38 26.34 39.70
N ALA A 80 -52.88 25.11 39.91
CA ALA A 80 -52.35 23.92 39.26
C ALA A 80 -52.53 23.97 37.74
N ASN A 81 -53.68 24.46 37.26
CA ASN A 81 -53.96 24.64 35.84
C ASN A 81 -53.08 25.73 35.23
N ASN A 82 -52.99 26.90 35.86
CA ASN A 82 -52.10 27.99 35.44
C ASN A 82 -50.64 27.51 35.35
N LYS A 83 -50.17 26.74 36.34
CA LYS A 83 -48.82 26.15 36.31
C LYS A 83 -48.65 25.19 35.13
N LYS A 84 -49.64 24.32 34.86
CA LYS A 84 -49.59 23.40 33.71
C LYS A 84 -49.56 24.17 32.39
N GLU A 85 -50.36 25.22 32.25
CA GLU A 85 -50.41 26.06 31.06
C GLU A 85 -49.10 26.81 30.84
N ILE A 86 -48.54 27.44 31.87
CA ILE A 86 -47.24 28.12 31.80
C ILE A 86 -46.16 27.11 31.41
N VAL A 87 -46.11 25.93 32.05
CA VAL A 87 -45.14 24.89 31.71
C VAL A 87 -45.33 24.40 30.27
N ALA A 88 -46.57 24.24 29.80
CA ALA A 88 -46.84 23.83 28.43
C ALA A 88 -46.42 24.91 27.42
N PHE A 89 -46.67 26.19 27.71
CA PHE A 89 -46.24 27.31 26.89
C PHE A 89 -44.71 27.40 26.81
N LEU A 90 -44.03 27.32 27.96
CA LEU A 90 -42.56 27.34 28.02
C LEU A 90 -41.95 26.14 27.29
N LYS A 91 -42.53 24.94 27.43
CA LYS A 91 -42.08 23.76 26.67
C LYS A 91 -42.27 23.92 25.17
N ARG A 92 -43.43 24.43 24.71
CA ARG A 92 -43.66 24.69 23.29
C ARG A 92 -42.67 25.71 22.74
N THR A 93 -42.48 26.82 23.45
CA THR A 93 -41.54 27.87 23.05
C THR A 93 -40.11 27.36 23.03
N LEU A 94 -39.70 26.58 24.04
CA LEU A 94 -38.37 25.97 24.08
C LEU A 94 -38.15 25.02 22.89
N ASN A 95 -39.11 24.15 22.61
CA ASN A 95 -39.00 23.22 21.48
C ASN A 95 -38.92 23.98 20.15
N GLN A 96 -39.75 25.01 19.94
CA GLN A 96 -39.67 25.87 18.75
C GLN A 96 -38.27 26.47 18.59
N ARG A 97 -37.66 26.98 19.67
CA ARG A 97 -36.29 27.49 19.60
C ARG A 97 -35.25 26.41 19.32
N VAL A 98 -35.44 25.20 19.83
CA VAL A 98 -34.55 24.07 19.54
C VAL A 98 -34.64 23.67 18.07
N ASP A 99 -35.86 23.61 17.52
CA ASP A 99 -36.11 23.31 16.10
C ASP A 99 -35.52 24.40 15.21
N GLU A 100 -35.73 25.68 15.52
CA GLU A 100 -35.10 26.82 14.82
C GLU A 100 -33.56 26.73 14.84
N ILE A 101 -32.97 26.37 15.99
CA ILE A 101 -31.52 26.18 16.11
C ILE A 101 -31.05 24.99 15.25
N ALA A 102 -31.82 23.90 15.18
CA ALA A 102 -31.50 22.75 14.35
C ALA A 102 -31.52 23.11 12.86
N ASP A 103 -32.58 23.79 12.40
CA ASP A 103 -32.73 24.24 11.01
C ASP A 103 -31.60 25.20 10.60
N LEU A 104 -31.26 26.17 11.46
CA LEU A 104 -30.16 27.10 11.19
C LEU A 104 -28.80 26.40 11.17
N ASN A 105 -28.58 25.39 12.01
CA ASN A 105 -27.36 24.59 11.98
C ASN A 105 -27.27 23.73 10.71
N GLU A 106 -28.37 23.14 10.25
CA GLU A 106 -28.40 22.38 8.99
C GLU A 106 -28.11 23.29 7.80
N GLN A 107 -28.73 24.47 7.76
CA GLN A 107 -28.45 25.49 6.73
C GLN A 107 -26.98 25.92 6.76
N LEU A 108 -26.41 26.17 7.94
CA LEU A 108 -25.00 26.53 8.08
C LEU A 108 -24.09 25.42 7.56
N GLN A 109 -24.35 24.16 7.92
CA GLN A 109 -23.58 23.02 7.44
C GLN A 109 -23.68 22.87 5.92
N SER A 110 -24.88 22.99 5.36
CA SER A 110 -25.08 22.91 3.90
C SER A 110 -24.32 24.02 3.16
N LEU A 111 -24.32 25.24 3.70
CA LEU A 111 -23.60 26.38 3.15
C LEU A 111 -22.08 26.22 3.30
N GLN A 112 -21.62 25.61 4.39
CA GLN A 112 -20.21 25.29 4.58
C GLN A 112 -19.73 24.25 3.56
N VAL A 113 -20.50 23.17 3.36
CA VAL A 113 -20.20 22.15 2.35
C VAL A 113 -20.21 22.76 0.94
N ALA A 114 -21.20 23.59 0.60
CA ALA A 114 -21.25 24.28 -0.69
C ALA A 114 -20.03 25.18 -0.91
N LYS A 115 -19.62 25.94 0.12
CA LYS A 115 -18.42 26.78 0.08
C LYS A 115 -17.14 25.96 -0.10
N GLU A 116 -17.03 24.81 0.56
CA GLU A 116 -15.89 23.90 0.41
C GLU A 116 -15.84 23.31 -1.00
N MET A 117 -16.99 22.88 -1.55
CA MET A 117 -17.08 22.41 -2.93
C MET A 117 -16.71 23.48 -3.96
N GLU A 118 -17.16 24.72 -3.79
CA GLU A 118 -16.78 25.83 -4.68
C GLU A 118 -15.29 26.13 -4.61
N LYS A 119 -14.70 26.12 -3.40
CA LYS A 119 -13.25 26.27 -3.23
C LYS A 119 -12.48 25.18 -3.94
N ASP A 120 -12.86 23.91 -3.74
CA ASP A 120 -12.21 22.78 -4.40
C ASP A 120 -12.33 22.88 -5.93
N ALA A 121 -13.48 23.33 -6.44
CA ALA A 121 -13.67 23.57 -7.87
C ALA A 121 -12.76 24.68 -8.41
N PHE A 122 -12.63 25.81 -7.70
CA PHE A 122 -11.73 26.89 -8.09
C PHE A 122 -10.25 26.50 -7.97
N GLU A 123 -9.87 25.74 -6.94
CA GLU A 123 -8.53 25.20 -6.79
C GLU A 123 -8.18 24.23 -7.92
N ALA A 124 -9.12 23.36 -8.31
CA ALA A 124 -8.97 22.47 -9.45
C ALA A 124 -8.81 23.24 -10.78
N GLN A 125 -9.65 24.26 -11.02
CA GLN A 125 -9.51 25.13 -12.20
C GLN A 125 -8.17 25.86 -12.22
N LEU A 126 -7.73 26.40 -11.08
CA LEU A 126 -6.45 27.07 -10.97
C LEU A 126 -5.27 26.11 -11.21
N ALA A 127 -5.36 24.88 -10.70
CA ALA A 127 -4.38 23.83 -10.94
C ALA A 127 -4.34 23.43 -12.42
N GLN A 128 -5.50 23.28 -13.06
CA GLN A 128 -5.61 22.99 -14.49
C GLN A 128 -4.96 24.10 -15.33
N VAL A 129 -5.31 25.37 -15.12
CA VAL A 129 -4.74 26.49 -15.87
C VAL A 129 -3.22 26.58 -15.65
N ARG A 130 -2.73 26.33 -14.43
CA ARG A 130 -1.28 26.27 -14.16
C ARG A 130 -0.60 25.13 -14.92
N HIS A 131 -1.24 23.97 -14.99
CA HIS A 131 -0.72 22.83 -15.74
C HIS A 131 -0.66 23.14 -17.24
N GLU A 132 -1.75 23.63 -17.82
CA GLU A 132 -1.81 24.03 -19.24
C GLU A 132 -0.78 25.12 -19.57
N PHE A 133 -0.61 26.12 -18.71
CA PHE A 133 0.42 27.15 -18.88
C PHE A 133 1.84 26.56 -18.82
N GLN A 134 2.09 25.63 -17.91
CA GLN A 134 3.39 24.98 -17.79
C GLN A 134 3.68 24.09 -19.01
N GLU A 135 2.70 23.32 -19.49
CA GLU A 135 2.84 22.53 -20.71
C GLU A 135 3.09 23.38 -21.95
N THR A 136 2.34 24.47 -22.14
CA THR A 136 2.56 25.39 -23.28
C THR A 136 3.93 26.06 -23.20
N LYS A 137 4.38 26.44 -22.01
CA LYS A 137 5.74 26.94 -21.79
C LYS A 137 6.79 25.89 -22.16
N ASP A 138 6.62 24.64 -21.73
CA ASP A 138 7.57 23.56 -22.02
C ASP A 138 7.60 23.22 -23.52
N GLN A 139 6.44 23.23 -24.18
CA GLN A 139 6.32 23.08 -25.64
C GLN A 139 7.07 24.19 -26.39
N LEU A 140 6.80 25.47 -26.07
CA LEU A 140 7.50 26.60 -26.68
C LEU A 140 9.00 26.58 -26.41
N THR A 141 9.41 26.15 -25.22
CA THR A 141 10.83 26.00 -24.86
C THR A 141 11.50 24.92 -25.71
N ALA A 142 10.84 23.77 -25.88
CA ALA A 142 11.33 22.70 -26.76
C ALA A 142 11.42 23.14 -28.22
N GLU A 143 10.41 23.86 -28.73
CA GLU A 143 10.45 24.45 -30.07
C GLU A 143 11.61 25.43 -30.23
N ASN A 144 11.84 26.29 -29.23
CA ASN A 144 12.95 27.25 -29.27
C ASN A 144 14.31 26.54 -29.33
N ILE A 145 14.49 25.46 -28.55
CA ILE A 145 15.70 24.62 -28.62
C ILE A 145 15.88 24.01 -30.02
N ILE A 146 14.82 23.48 -30.61
CA ILE A 146 14.86 22.90 -31.97
C ILE A 146 15.19 23.97 -33.01
N LEU A 147 14.56 25.14 -32.92
CA LEU A 147 14.84 26.28 -33.81
C LEU A 147 16.28 26.78 -33.64
N GLY A 148 16.80 26.84 -32.41
CA GLY A 148 18.20 27.14 -32.13
C GLY A 148 19.15 26.13 -32.78
N GLY A 149 18.82 24.83 -32.71
CA GLY A 149 19.57 23.79 -33.42
C GLY A 149 19.53 23.94 -34.95
N LYS A 150 18.37 24.28 -35.53
CA LYS A 150 18.24 24.56 -36.97
C LYS A 150 19.04 25.79 -37.39
N LEU A 151 19.05 26.84 -36.56
CA LEU A 151 19.82 28.05 -36.80
C LEU A 151 21.33 27.76 -36.81
N ALA A 152 21.83 27.02 -35.82
CA ALA A 152 23.23 26.61 -35.76
C ALA A 152 23.65 25.78 -37.00
N ALA A 153 22.80 24.85 -37.44
CA ALA A 153 23.05 24.09 -38.67
C ALA A 153 23.08 24.97 -39.93
N LEU A 154 22.23 26.01 -39.97
CA LEU A 154 22.19 26.98 -41.07
C LEU A 154 23.44 27.87 -41.06
N GLU A 155 23.91 28.29 -39.88
CA GLU A 155 25.17 29.02 -39.72
C GLU A 155 26.38 28.18 -40.15
N GLU A 156 26.41 26.89 -39.80
CA GLU A 156 27.44 25.96 -40.26
C GLU A 156 27.42 25.81 -41.78
N PHE A 157 26.23 25.63 -42.38
CA PHE A 157 26.08 25.56 -43.83
C PHE A 157 26.55 26.86 -44.51
N ARG A 158 26.21 28.02 -43.95
CA ARG A 158 26.64 29.32 -44.45
C ARG A 158 28.17 29.43 -44.43
N LEU A 159 28.81 29.02 -43.34
CA LEU A 159 30.27 29.05 -43.19
C LEU A 159 30.96 28.08 -44.16
N GLN A 160 30.44 26.85 -44.32
CA GLN A 160 30.93 25.89 -45.31
C GLN A 160 30.82 26.42 -46.74
N LYS A 161 29.72 27.12 -47.07
CA LYS A 161 29.54 27.76 -48.38
C LYS A 161 30.59 28.84 -48.62
N GLU A 162 30.87 29.67 -47.61
CA GLU A 162 31.90 30.71 -47.71
C GLU A 162 33.29 30.12 -47.92
N GLU A 163 33.69 29.15 -47.10
CA GLU A 163 34.97 28.46 -47.26
C GLU A 163 35.13 27.82 -48.64
N LEU A 164 34.06 27.20 -49.16
CA LEU A 164 34.07 26.60 -50.49
C LEU A 164 34.20 27.68 -51.57
N THR A 165 33.49 28.80 -51.43
CA THR A 165 33.55 29.92 -52.36
C THR A 165 34.95 30.55 -52.38
N GLU A 166 35.58 30.73 -51.21
CA GLU A 166 36.97 31.21 -51.11
C GLU A 166 37.96 30.25 -51.80
N LYS A 167 37.80 28.93 -51.60
CA LYS A 167 38.60 27.92 -52.30
C LYS A 167 38.42 28.02 -53.81
N PHE A 168 37.19 28.18 -54.31
CA PHE A 168 36.93 28.36 -55.74
C PHE A 168 37.61 29.62 -56.29
N VAL A 169 37.47 30.76 -55.62
CA VAL A 169 38.13 32.01 -56.04
C VAL A 169 39.65 31.83 -56.07
N SER A 170 40.23 31.17 -55.06
CA SER A 170 41.68 30.90 -55.03
C SER A 170 42.16 30.01 -56.19
N LEU A 171 41.36 29.01 -56.58
CA LEU A 171 41.66 28.13 -57.71
C LEU A 171 41.48 28.86 -59.05
N GLU A 172 40.45 29.69 -59.19
CA GLU A 172 40.26 30.53 -60.36
C GLU A 172 41.44 31.50 -60.55
N ASP A 173 41.91 32.13 -59.46
CA ASP A 173 43.07 33.02 -59.51
C ASP A 173 44.36 32.26 -59.86
N GLN A 174 44.56 31.04 -59.35
CA GLN A 174 45.67 30.18 -59.74
C GLN A 174 45.60 29.81 -61.23
N LEU A 175 44.41 29.46 -61.72
CA LEU A 175 44.19 29.11 -63.12
C LEU A 175 44.46 30.31 -64.03
N ARG A 176 43.98 31.51 -63.67
CA ARG A 176 44.28 32.76 -64.40
C ARG A 176 45.78 33.06 -64.42
N LYS A 177 46.49 32.85 -63.30
CA LYS A 177 47.95 33.02 -63.24
C LYS A 177 48.64 32.05 -64.18
N GLN A 178 48.31 30.76 -64.13
CA GLN A 178 48.86 29.76 -65.05
C GLN A 178 48.56 30.12 -66.51
N GLU A 179 47.33 30.54 -66.83
CA GLU A 179 46.96 30.96 -68.18
C GLU A 179 47.80 32.16 -68.65
N SER A 180 48.04 33.15 -67.79
CA SER A 180 48.92 34.28 -68.10
C SER A 180 50.38 33.85 -68.28
N GLU A 181 50.91 32.99 -67.42
CA GLU A 181 52.26 32.44 -67.51
C GLU A 181 52.45 31.61 -68.79
N TYR A 182 51.44 30.82 -69.19
CA TYR A 182 51.47 30.07 -70.46
C TYR A 182 51.39 31.00 -71.67
N LYS A 183 50.57 32.06 -71.64
CA LYS A 183 50.54 33.08 -72.69
C LYS A 183 51.90 33.75 -72.85
N ASP A 184 52.53 34.13 -71.74
CA ASP A 184 53.86 34.72 -71.73
C ASP A 184 54.93 33.73 -72.22
N TYR A 185 54.83 32.46 -71.83
CA TYR A 185 55.71 31.39 -72.29
C TYR A 185 55.61 31.18 -73.81
N VAL A 186 54.40 31.09 -74.35
CA VAL A 186 54.15 30.98 -75.80
C VAL A 186 54.69 32.21 -76.52
N TYR A 187 54.38 33.41 -76.04
CA TYR A 187 54.89 34.66 -76.62
C TYR A 187 56.42 34.69 -76.65
N ASN A 188 57.08 34.27 -75.55
CA ASN A 188 58.54 34.20 -75.48
C ASN A 188 59.13 33.14 -76.41
N LEU A 189 58.48 31.97 -76.56
CA LEU A 189 58.88 30.95 -77.53
C LEU A 189 58.72 31.43 -78.97
N GLU A 190 57.60 32.07 -79.31
CA GLU A 190 57.36 32.66 -80.62
C GLU A 190 58.41 33.73 -80.93
N LYS A 191 58.67 34.63 -79.98
CA LYS A 191 59.72 35.65 -80.08
C LYS A 191 61.10 35.02 -80.30
N LYS A 192 61.47 33.99 -79.52
CA LYS A 192 62.72 33.25 -79.72
C LYS A 192 62.78 32.58 -81.08
N SER A 193 61.71 31.91 -81.51
CA SER A 193 61.63 31.25 -82.82
C SER A 193 61.79 32.25 -83.98
N VAL A 194 61.17 33.43 -83.88
CA VAL A 194 61.34 34.51 -84.88
C VAL A 194 62.78 34.99 -84.90
N LEU A 195 63.38 35.26 -83.73
CA LEU A 195 64.78 35.69 -83.63
C LEU A 195 65.75 34.63 -84.15
N ASP A 196 65.53 33.35 -83.85
CA ASP A 196 66.35 32.23 -84.31
C ASP A 196 66.19 31.99 -85.81
N LYS A 197 64.97 32.12 -86.36
CA LYS A 197 64.75 32.11 -87.82
C LYS A 197 65.52 33.23 -88.51
N ASP A 198 65.51 34.45 -87.95
CA ASP A 198 66.26 35.57 -88.50
C ASP A 198 67.77 35.41 -88.33
N ARG A 199 68.23 34.88 -87.19
CA ARG A 199 69.63 34.50 -86.97
C ARG A 199 70.06 33.43 -87.97
N LEU A 200 69.27 32.39 -88.17
CA LEU A 200 69.54 31.31 -89.11
C LEU A 200 69.52 31.82 -90.55
N LYS A 201 68.60 32.70 -90.94
CA LYS A 201 68.65 33.37 -92.25
C LYS A 201 69.96 34.12 -92.44
N LYS A 202 70.39 34.91 -91.45
CA LYS A 202 71.69 35.62 -91.49
C LYS A 202 72.86 34.64 -91.59
N GLU A 203 72.85 33.56 -90.81
CA GLU A 203 73.89 32.53 -90.84
C GLU A 203 73.89 31.74 -92.16
N ILE A 204 72.72 31.40 -92.73
CA ILE A 204 72.61 30.77 -94.05
C ILE A 204 73.16 31.69 -95.11
N ILE A 205 72.83 32.99 -95.09
CA ILE A 205 73.42 33.96 -96.04
C ILE A 205 74.95 33.99 -95.89
N GLN A 206 75.46 34.04 -94.66
CA GLN A 206 76.91 34.02 -94.39
C GLN A 206 77.57 32.70 -94.84
N ARG A 207 76.97 31.55 -94.52
CA ARG A 207 77.47 30.23 -94.90
C ARG A 207 77.34 30.01 -96.40
N VAL A 208 76.28 30.44 -97.07
CA VAL A 208 76.17 30.38 -98.53
C VAL A 208 77.26 31.24 -99.17
N ASN A 209 77.58 32.41 -98.60
CA ASN A 209 78.71 33.22 -99.06
C ASN A 209 80.06 32.52 -98.82
N LEU A 210 80.24 31.90 -97.65
CA LEU A 210 81.45 31.14 -97.31
C LEU A 210 81.56 29.89 -98.17
N VAL A 211 80.51 29.12 -98.32
CA VAL A 211 80.37 27.92 -99.16
C VAL A 211 80.53 28.30 -100.62
N ALA A 212 80.02 29.43 -101.11
CA ALA A 212 80.35 29.90 -102.45
C ALA A 212 81.86 30.21 -102.58
N SER A 213 82.50 30.71 -101.52
CA SER A 213 83.96 30.93 -101.50
C SER A 213 84.77 29.64 -101.34
N GLU A 214 84.26 28.66 -100.60
CA GLU A 214 84.89 27.38 -100.32
C GLU A 214 84.61 26.38 -101.43
N PHE A 215 83.45 26.35 -102.09
CA PHE A 215 83.23 25.61 -103.35
C PHE A 215 84.15 26.12 -104.44
N ARG A 216 84.45 27.43 -104.49
CA ARG A 216 85.51 27.95 -105.36
C ARG A 216 86.91 27.44 -105.01
N LYS A 217 87.16 26.99 -103.77
CA LYS A 217 88.46 26.47 -103.26
C LYS A 217 88.54 24.93 -103.16
N VAL A 218 87.42 24.25 -102.94
CA VAL A 218 87.26 22.80 -102.72
C VAL A 218 86.87 22.12 -104.03
N ALA A 219 86.21 22.80 -104.97
CA ALA A 219 86.29 22.40 -106.38
C ALA A 219 87.76 22.38 -106.86
N THR A 220 88.65 23.08 -106.16
CA THR A 220 90.11 23.04 -106.37
C THR A 220 90.84 21.98 -105.54
N SER A 221 90.22 21.34 -104.52
CA SER A 221 90.92 20.43 -103.58
C SER A 221 90.00 19.35 -102.98
N GLN A 222 90.31 18.09 -103.25
CA GLN A 222 89.45 16.89 -103.26
C GLN A 222 88.76 16.48 -101.93
N MET A 223 87.55 15.89 -102.02
CA MET A 223 86.50 15.84 -100.97
C MET A 223 86.08 14.43 -100.47
N TRP A 224 86.71 13.32 -100.87
CA TRP A 224 86.04 12.01 -100.77
C TRP A 224 86.33 11.16 -99.52
N ASP A 225 87.49 11.31 -98.87
CA ASP A 225 87.88 10.39 -97.78
C ASP A 225 87.28 10.72 -96.39
N THR A 226 87.03 11.99 -96.08
CA THR A 226 86.49 12.42 -94.78
C THR A 226 85.02 12.03 -94.60
N THR A 227 84.24 12.03 -95.69
CA THR A 227 82.81 11.69 -95.71
C THR A 227 82.59 10.22 -95.38
N LYS A 228 83.48 9.34 -95.86
CA LYS A 228 83.38 7.88 -95.64
C LYS A 228 83.54 7.49 -94.17
N ARG A 229 84.48 8.11 -93.44
CA ARG A 229 84.75 7.81 -92.02
C ARG A 229 83.63 8.27 -91.09
N ALA A 230 83.04 9.44 -91.35
CA ALA A 230 81.94 9.97 -90.54
C ALA A 230 80.65 9.14 -90.63
N ILE A 231 80.41 8.48 -91.78
CA ILE A 231 79.25 7.61 -91.99
C ILE A 231 79.36 6.34 -91.12
N THR A 232 80.55 5.73 -91.06
CA THR A 232 80.74 4.50 -90.29
C THR A 232 80.60 4.71 -88.78
N GLU A 233 81.12 5.80 -88.24
CA GLU A 233 81.02 6.09 -86.80
C GLU A 233 79.59 6.46 -86.38
N ASN A 234 78.86 7.25 -87.19
CA ASN A 234 77.44 7.53 -86.96
C ASN A 234 76.60 6.26 -86.94
N SER A 235 76.90 5.29 -87.81
CA SER A 235 76.17 4.02 -87.84
C SER A 235 76.32 3.24 -86.53
N ALA A 236 77.50 3.24 -85.93
CA ALA A 236 77.79 2.53 -84.68
C ALA A 236 77.11 3.19 -83.46
N VAL A 237 77.14 4.52 -83.38
CA VAL A 237 76.46 5.27 -82.31
C VAL A 237 74.95 5.11 -82.40
N THR A 238 74.37 5.15 -83.61
CA THR A 238 72.93 4.96 -83.82
C THR A 238 72.47 3.60 -83.31
N LEU A 239 73.25 2.54 -83.57
CA LEU A 239 72.96 1.19 -83.09
C LEU A 239 73.00 1.08 -81.55
N GLN A 240 73.93 1.79 -80.89
CA GLN A 240 74.00 1.81 -79.42
C GLN A 240 72.83 2.60 -78.82
N LEU A 241 72.48 3.74 -79.44
CA LEU A 241 71.34 4.56 -79.02
C LEU A 241 70.02 3.77 -79.09
N SER A 242 69.83 2.98 -80.16
CA SER A 242 68.63 2.15 -80.30
C SER A 242 68.53 1.07 -79.21
N LYS A 243 69.66 0.46 -78.83
CA LYS A 243 69.69 -0.54 -77.74
C LYS A 243 69.34 0.07 -76.39
N ILE A 244 69.92 1.23 -76.06
CA ILE A 244 69.64 1.95 -74.80
C ILE A 244 68.18 2.42 -74.77
N SER A 245 67.66 2.94 -75.89
CA SER A 245 66.25 3.34 -76.01
C SER A 245 65.29 2.16 -75.77
N GLN A 246 65.61 0.98 -76.33
CA GLN A 246 64.81 -0.21 -76.14
C GLN A 246 64.79 -0.68 -74.67
N GLN A 247 65.93 -0.65 -73.98
CA GLN A 247 66.01 -0.98 -72.56
C GLN A 247 65.27 0.04 -71.69
N GLY A 248 65.36 1.34 -72.01
CA GLY A 248 64.61 2.39 -71.33
C GLY A 248 63.10 2.20 -71.45
N LEU A 249 62.62 1.78 -72.62
CA LEU A 249 61.19 1.49 -72.84
C LEU A 249 60.71 0.29 -72.01
N GLN A 250 61.52 -0.77 -71.91
CA GLN A 250 61.19 -1.95 -71.09
C GLN A 250 61.08 -1.59 -69.60
N LEU A 251 62.03 -0.84 -69.05
CA LEU A 251 61.99 -0.40 -67.66
C LEU A 251 60.79 0.51 -67.37
N LEU A 252 60.41 1.36 -68.33
CA LEU A 252 59.24 2.22 -68.20
C LEU A 252 57.95 1.39 -68.12
N GLN A 253 57.84 0.37 -68.98
CA GLN A 253 56.72 -0.56 -68.97
C GLN A 253 56.63 -1.36 -67.65
N GLU A 254 57.76 -1.85 -67.12
CA GLU A 254 57.80 -2.52 -65.82
C GLU A 254 57.39 -1.58 -64.68
N ASN A 255 57.85 -0.32 -64.71
CA ASN A 255 57.49 0.69 -63.71
C ASN A 255 55.99 0.99 -63.71
N GLU A 256 55.37 1.10 -64.89
CA GLU A 256 53.92 1.27 -65.03
C GLU A 256 53.15 0.06 -64.48
N GLN A 257 53.62 -1.16 -64.75
CA GLN A 257 53.00 -2.36 -64.19
C GLN A 257 53.12 -2.40 -62.66
N LEU A 258 54.28 -2.06 -62.10
CA LEU A 258 54.50 -1.99 -60.66
C LEU A 258 53.67 -0.90 -59.98
N LYS A 259 53.50 0.26 -60.62
CA LYS A 259 52.55 1.29 -60.14
C LYS A 259 51.12 0.77 -60.15
N GLY A 260 50.71 0.09 -61.23
CA GLY A 260 49.40 -0.53 -61.33
C GLY A 260 49.13 -1.59 -60.26
N THR A 261 50.13 -2.40 -59.88
CA THR A 261 50.00 -3.37 -58.78
C THR A 261 49.99 -2.70 -57.42
N GLN A 262 50.82 -1.67 -57.21
CA GLN A 262 50.83 -0.86 -55.99
C GLN A 262 49.46 -0.19 -55.76
N ASP A 263 48.87 0.41 -56.79
CA ASP A 263 47.55 1.05 -56.71
C ASP A 263 46.44 0.05 -56.36
N LYS A 264 46.49 -1.16 -56.95
CA LYS A 264 45.55 -2.24 -56.61
C LYS A 264 45.69 -2.66 -55.15
N LEU A 265 46.93 -2.82 -54.67
CA LEU A 265 47.20 -3.20 -53.29
C LEU A 265 46.76 -2.11 -52.30
N CYS A 266 47.00 -0.83 -52.62
CA CYS A 266 46.53 0.30 -51.81
C CYS A 266 45.00 0.32 -51.70
N LYS A 267 44.28 0.07 -52.80
CA LYS A 267 42.81 -0.04 -52.80
C LYS A 267 42.33 -1.21 -51.92
N GLN A 268 43.00 -2.36 -51.99
CA GLN A 268 42.66 -3.51 -51.15
C GLN A 268 42.90 -3.24 -49.66
N LEU A 269 44.03 -2.59 -49.31
CA LEU A 269 44.32 -2.20 -47.94
C LEU A 269 43.28 -1.22 -47.38
N ALA A 270 42.89 -0.21 -48.16
CA ALA A 270 41.85 0.73 -47.76
C ALA A 270 40.49 0.03 -47.52
N LEU A 271 40.12 -0.92 -48.38
CA LEU A 271 38.89 -1.71 -48.20
C LEU A 271 38.97 -2.55 -46.92
N LEU A 272 40.08 -3.26 -46.70
CA LEU A 272 40.28 -4.07 -45.49
C LEU A 272 40.24 -3.22 -44.22
N GLU A 273 40.91 -2.07 -44.20
CA GLU A 273 40.89 -1.15 -43.06
C GLU A 273 39.47 -0.65 -42.75
N ASN A 274 38.70 -0.30 -43.78
CA ASN A 274 37.31 0.10 -43.64
C ASN A 274 36.44 -1.04 -43.07
N THR A 275 36.61 -2.26 -43.55
CA THR A 275 35.89 -3.43 -43.01
C THR A 275 36.25 -3.69 -41.56
N GLN A 276 37.53 -3.57 -41.17
CA GLN A 276 37.98 -3.72 -39.80
C GLN A 276 37.37 -2.65 -38.88
N LYS A 277 37.34 -1.38 -39.32
CA LYS A 277 36.69 -0.29 -38.57
C LYS A 277 35.19 -0.55 -38.38
N LEU A 278 34.51 -1.04 -39.41
CA LEU A 278 33.09 -1.39 -39.33
C LEU A 278 32.84 -2.57 -38.39
N MET A 279 33.66 -3.62 -38.47
CA MET A 279 33.61 -4.75 -37.54
C MET A 279 33.85 -4.31 -36.09
N ALA A 280 34.80 -3.42 -35.83
CA ALA A 280 35.08 -2.90 -34.50
C ALA A 280 33.92 -2.05 -33.94
N ARG A 281 33.26 -1.25 -34.80
CA ARG A 281 32.05 -0.50 -34.40
C ARG A 281 30.91 -1.45 -34.06
N HIS A 282 30.71 -2.49 -34.87
CA HIS A 282 29.66 -3.47 -34.64
C HIS A 282 29.92 -4.35 -33.42
N SER A 283 31.16 -4.80 -33.20
CA SER A 283 31.53 -5.56 -32.00
C SER A 283 31.32 -4.74 -30.74
N ARG A 284 31.68 -3.44 -30.75
CA ARG A 284 31.37 -2.51 -29.65
C ARG A 284 29.87 -2.36 -29.43
N GLY A 285 29.08 -2.26 -30.50
CA GLY A 285 27.62 -2.21 -30.43
C GLY A 285 27.02 -3.47 -29.80
N ARG A 286 27.43 -4.65 -30.28
CA ARG A 286 27.04 -5.95 -29.71
C ARG A 286 27.44 -6.07 -28.25
N GLN A 287 28.64 -5.64 -27.87
CA GLN A 287 29.09 -5.66 -26.48
C GLN A 287 28.20 -4.81 -25.57
N LYS A 288 27.79 -3.61 -26.04
CA LYS A 288 26.84 -2.77 -25.30
C LYS A 288 25.49 -3.45 -25.13
N ILE A 289 24.97 -4.11 -26.18
CA ILE A 289 23.71 -4.86 -26.12
C ILE A 289 23.83 -6.01 -25.12
N ILE A 290 24.94 -6.76 -25.14
CA ILE A 290 25.19 -7.85 -24.18
C ILE A 290 25.18 -7.31 -22.75
N LEU A 291 25.85 -6.19 -22.48
CA LEU A 291 25.87 -5.58 -21.15
C LEU A 291 24.45 -5.16 -20.71
N LEU A 292 23.69 -4.52 -21.58
CA LEU A 292 22.31 -4.11 -21.30
C LEU A 292 21.41 -5.33 -21.01
N LEU A 293 21.51 -6.39 -21.83
CA LEU A 293 20.76 -7.63 -21.62
C LEU A 293 21.18 -8.32 -20.33
N THR A 294 22.46 -8.32 -19.99
CA THR A 294 22.99 -8.90 -18.75
C THR A 294 22.44 -8.15 -17.54
N GLU A 295 22.41 -6.83 -17.58
CA GLU A 295 21.82 -6.01 -16.53
C GLU A 295 20.31 -6.25 -16.38
N LYS A 296 19.58 -6.34 -17.50
CA LYS A 296 18.15 -6.69 -17.51
C LYS A 296 17.89 -8.08 -16.92
N CYS A 297 18.70 -9.07 -17.25
CA CYS A 297 18.60 -10.41 -16.64
C CYS A 297 18.85 -10.35 -15.13
N ARG A 298 19.81 -9.54 -14.67
CA ARG A 298 20.09 -9.35 -13.24
C ARG A 298 18.92 -8.69 -12.51
N GLU A 299 18.36 -7.62 -13.07
CA GLU A 299 17.16 -6.94 -12.54
C GLU A 299 15.98 -7.92 -12.46
N GLN A 300 15.77 -8.72 -13.51
CA GLN A 300 14.71 -9.71 -13.53
C GLN A 300 14.91 -10.79 -12.46
N GLN A 301 16.15 -11.28 -12.27
CA GLN A 301 16.49 -12.24 -11.22
C GLN A 301 16.24 -11.66 -9.82
N GLN A 302 16.60 -10.40 -9.58
CA GLN A 302 16.31 -9.71 -8.33
C GLN A 302 14.81 -9.62 -8.09
N GLY A 303 14.04 -9.19 -9.09
CA GLY A 303 12.58 -9.13 -9.00
C GLY A 303 11.93 -10.49 -8.75
N THR A 304 12.44 -11.57 -9.36
CA THR A 304 11.96 -12.93 -9.07
C THR A 304 12.28 -13.37 -7.64
N ALA A 305 13.48 -13.07 -7.14
CA ALA A 305 13.87 -13.40 -5.77
C ALA A 305 13.02 -12.65 -4.73
N GLU A 306 12.76 -11.37 -4.96
CA GLU A 306 11.86 -10.56 -4.12
C GLU A 306 10.43 -11.12 -4.14
N ALA A 307 9.91 -11.48 -5.32
CA ALA A 307 8.59 -12.09 -5.45
C ALA A 307 8.50 -13.44 -4.72
N GLU A 308 9.53 -14.26 -4.76
CA GLU A 308 9.61 -15.51 -3.99
C GLU A 308 9.62 -15.26 -2.48
N GLN A 309 10.38 -14.27 -2.00
CA GLN A 309 10.36 -13.88 -0.59
C GLN A 309 8.98 -13.41 -0.13
N LEU A 310 8.31 -12.60 -0.95
CA LEU A 310 6.94 -12.16 -0.67
C LEU A 310 5.95 -13.33 -0.67
N ARG A 311 6.06 -14.27 -1.62
CA ARG A 311 5.24 -15.50 -1.64
C ARG A 311 5.43 -16.34 -0.38
N LEU A 312 6.67 -16.49 0.09
CA LEU A 312 6.95 -17.20 1.34
C LEU A 312 6.29 -16.51 2.55
N ARG A 313 6.39 -15.17 2.64
CA ARG A 313 5.72 -14.40 3.71
C ARG A 313 4.20 -14.52 3.65
N LEU A 314 3.61 -14.43 2.45
CA LEU A 314 2.18 -14.61 2.25
C LEU A 314 1.74 -16.02 2.68
N SER A 315 2.48 -17.06 2.28
CA SER A 315 2.18 -18.43 2.70
C SER A 315 2.25 -18.60 4.22
N GLN A 316 3.23 -17.98 4.89
CA GLN A 316 3.31 -17.98 6.36
C GLN A 316 2.10 -17.27 7.00
N GLN A 317 1.68 -16.13 6.44
CA GLN A 317 0.49 -15.41 6.91
C GLN A 317 -0.79 -16.22 6.71
N GLU A 318 -0.96 -16.87 5.57
CA GLU A 318 -2.10 -17.76 5.28
C GLU A 318 -2.15 -18.94 6.26
N GLN A 319 -1.00 -19.55 6.56
CA GLN A 319 -0.91 -20.60 7.58
C GLN A 319 -1.31 -20.08 8.97
N SER A 320 -0.87 -18.87 9.35
CA SER A 320 -1.27 -18.25 10.61
C SER A 320 -2.77 -17.96 10.67
N LEU A 321 -3.36 -17.43 9.59
CA LEU A 321 -4.80 -17.16 9.50
C LEU A 321 -5.62 -18.44 9.60
N THR A 322 -5.23 -19.50 8.90
CA THR A 322 -5.93 -20.79 8.96
C THR A 322 -5.82 -21.42 10.34
N GLN A 323 -4.68 -21.29 11.03
CA GLN A 323 -4.54 -21.72 12.42
C GLN A 323 -5.46 -20.92 13.35
N LEU A 324 -5.46 -19.59 13.25
CA LEU A 324 -6.31 -18.72 14.06
C LEU A 324 -7.81 -18.99 13.83
N GLN A 325 -8.20 -19.36 12.61
CA GLN A 325 -9.56 -19.75 12.28
C GLN A 325 -9.95 -21.08 12.94
N LYS A 326 -9.06 -22.08 12.94
CA LYS A 326 -9.26 -23.35 13.66
C LYS A 326 -9.40 -23.10 15.16
N ASP A 327 -8.53 -22.27 15.73
CA ASP A 327 -8.57 -21.92 17.16
C ASP A 327 -9.87 -21.19 17.51
N ASN A 328 -10.33 -20.26 16.66
CA ASN A 328 -11.63 -19.60 16.82
C ASN A 328 -12.79 -20.59 16.79
N GLN A 329 -12.79 -21.56 15.87
CA GLN A 329 -13.82 -22.59 15.81
C GLN A 329 -13.81 -23.48 17.06
N ALA A 330 -12.62 -23.86 17.55
CA ALA A 330 -12.47 -24.61 18.79
C ALA A 330 -13.02 -23.83 19.99
N LEU A 331 -12.66 -22.55 20.14
CA LEU A 331 -13.17 -21.69 21.21
C LEU A 331 -14.70 -21.49 21.13
N ARG A 332 -15.26 -21.35 19.92
CA ARG A 332 -16.72 -21.29 19.73
C ARG A 332 -17.39 -22.59 20.20
N SER A 333 -16.86 -23.74 19.82
CA SER A 333 -17.41 -25.03 20.26
C SER A 333 -17.34 -25.20 21.78
N GLN A 334 -16.25 -24.75 22.41
CA GLN A 334 -16.10 -24.77 23.86
C GLN A 334 -17.10 -23.83 24.55
N ARG A 335 -17.28 -22.61 24.02
CA ARG A 335 -18.29 -21.67 24.50
C ARG A 335 -19.68 -22.29 24.43
N ASP A 336 -20.03 -22.92 23.31
CA ASP A 336 -21.35 -23.53 23.12
C ASP A 336 -21.56 -24.70 24.08
N GLN A 337 -20.54 -25.52 24.32
CA GLN A 337 -20.58 -26.57 25.33
C GLN A 337 -20.79 -26.03 26.75
N LEU A 338 -20.07 -24.97 27.13
CA LEU A 338 -20.25 -24.31 28.43
C LEU A 338 -21.63 -23.67 28.57
N THR A 339 -22.16 -23.10 27.48
CA THR A 339 -23.50 -22.52 27.46
C THR A 339 -24.56 -23.59 27.70
N LEU A 340 -24.46 -24.74 27.01
CA LEU A 340 -25.34 -25.89 27.24
C LEU A 340 -25.24 -26.44 28.68
N GLN A 341 -24.03 -26.47 29.26
CA GLN A 341 -23.85 -26.86 30.67
C GLN A 341 -24.53 -25.87 31.62
N LEU A 342 -24.39 -24.58 31.37
CA LEU A 342 -25.04 -23.53 32.15
C LEU A 342 -26.56 -23.62 32.07
N GLU A 343 -27.11 -23.83 30.86
CA GLU A 343 -28.55 -24.02 30.65
C GLU A 343 -29.08 -25.25 31.41
N ARG A 344 -28.35 -26.37 31.39
CA ARG A 344 -28.69 -27.56 32.18
C ARG A 344 -28.71 -27.27 33.68
N GLN A 345 -27.67 -26.62 34.20
CA GLN A 345 -27.61 -26.24 35.61
C GLN A 345 -28.72 -25.27 35.99
N GLN A 346 -29.08 -24.32 35.11
CA GLN A 346 -30.21 -23.42 35.33
C GLN A 346 -31.55 -24.17 35.33
N ALA A 347 -31.73 -25.14 34.43
CA ALA A 347 -32.94 -25.97 34.39
C ALA A 347 -33.06 -26.83 35.66
N GLU A 348 -31.97 -27.45 36.10
CA GLU A 348 -31.90 -28.19 37.36
C GLU A 348 -32.19 -27.28 38.57
N ALA A 349 -31.60 -26.08 38.62
CA ALA A 349 -31.87 -25.12 39.68
C ALA A 349 -33.34 -24.71 39.70
N ARG A 350 -33.97 -24.46 38.53
CA ARG A 350 -35.40 -24.17 38.42
C ARG A 350 -36.25 -25.34 38.91
N ARG A 351 -35.90 -26.57 38.54
CA ARG A 351 -36.59 -27.78 38.99
C ARG A 351 -36.50 -27.93 40.52
N LEU A 352 -35.31 -27.80 41.10
CA LEU A 352 -35.11 -27.87 42.54
C LEU A 352 -35.86 -26.75 43.27
N GLN A 353 -35.93 -25.55 42.69
CA GLN A 353 -36.71 -24.44 43.23
C GLN A 353 -38.21 -24.79 43.26
N GLN A 354 -38.74 -25.37 42.18
CA GLN A 354 -40.13 -25.85 42.13
C GLN A 354 -40.38 -26.93 43.18
N GLU A 355 -39.53 -27.95 43.25
CA GLU A 355 -39.63 -29.02 44.27
C GLU A 355 -39.59 -28.42 45.68
N LEU A 356 -38.72 -27.45 45.96
CA LEU A 356 -38.67 -26.76 47.25
C LEU A 356 -39.97 -26.00 47.54
N THR A 357 -40.55 -25.31 46.56
CA THR A 357 -41.82 -24.58 46.77
C THR A 357 -42.99 -25.53 47.02
N GLU A 358 -43.05 -26.67 46.34
CA GLU A 358 -44.08 -27.69 46.59
C GLU A 358 -43.89 -28.30 47.99
N GLU A 359 -42.66 -28.67 48.37
CA GLU A 359 -42.35 -29.13 49.73
C GLU A 359 -42.71 -28.08 50.80
N GLN A 360 -42.47 -26.79 50.55
CA GLN A 360 -42.88 -25.70 51.45
C GLN A 360 -44.41 -25.60 51.56
N LYS A 361 -45.16 -25.75 50.47
CA LYS A 361 -46.63 -25.79 50.49
C LYS A 361 -47.13 -27.00 51.29
N VAL A 362 -46.57 -28.18 51.07
CA VAL A 362 -46.89 -29.40 51.83
C VAL A 362 -46.60 -29.17 53.31
N ARG A 363 -45.42 -28.67 53.66
CA ARG A 363 -45.07 -28.34 55.06
C ARG A 363 -46.00 -27.32 55.68
N ALA A 364 -46.39 -26.26 54.95
CA ALA A 364 -47.36 -25.28 55.44
C ALA A 364 -48.73 -25.92 55.69
N SER A 365 -49.20 -26.79 54.79
CA SER A 365 -50.47 -27.51 54.95
C SER A 365 -50.45 -28.47 56.15
N LEU A 366 -49.34 -29.19 56.35
CA LEU A 366 -49.12 -30.04 57.52
C LEU A 366 -49.04 -29.22 58.81
N HIS A 367 -48.36 -28.08 58.78
CA HIS A 367 -48.31 -27.17 59.92
C HIS A 367 -49.70 -26.62 60.27
N THR A 368 -50.53 -26.28 59.27
CA THR A 368 -51.92 -25.89 59.53
C THR A 368 -52.75 -27.03 60.09
N ALA A 369 -52.60 -28.26 59.58
CA ALA A 369 -53.30 -29.42 60.11
C ALA A 369 -52.85 -29.76 61.55
N LEU A 370 -51.56 -29.64 61.85
CA LEU A 370 -51.03 -29.80 63.21
C LEU A 370 -51.53 -28.70 64.17
N ALA A 371 -51.56 -27.44 63.72
CA ALA A 371 -52.09 -26.33 64.51
C ALA A 371 -53.59 -26.51 64.79
N GLN A 372 -54.36 -26.94 63.78
CA GLN A 372 -55.77 -27.29 63.93
C GLN A 372 -55.94 -28.47 64.89
N ALA A 373 -55.18 -29.56 64.74
CA ALA A 373 -55.21 -30.69 65.65
C ALA A 373 -54.86 -30.30 67.10
N ALA A 374 -53.85 -29.44 67.30
CA ALA A 374 -53.50 -28.91 68.61
C ALA A 374 -54.63 -28.06 69.22
N SER A 375 -55.31 -27.24 68.41
CA SER A 375 -56.50 -26.48 68.87
C SER A 375 -57.69 -27.39 69.19
N PHE A 376 -57.94 -28.44 68.39
CA PHE A 376 -58.95 -29.46 68.67
C PHE A 376 -58.66 -30.20 69.99
N LEU A 377 -57.39 -30.54 70.25
CA LEU A 377 -56.97 -31.14 71.52
C LEU A 377 -57.10 -30.18 72.71
N GLN A 378 -56.78 -28.89 72.53
CA GLN A 378 -57.03 -27.87 73.56
C GLN A 378 -58.53 -27.70 73.85
N ASN A 379 -59.39 -27.74 72.83
CA ASN A 379 -60.84 -27.70 73.01
C ASN A 379 -61.34 -28.95 73.76
N ILE A 380 -60.81 -30.14 73.48
CA ILE A 380 -61.11 -31.37 74.23
C ILE A 380 -60.71 -31.23 75.70
N LEU A 381 -59.56 -30.63 75.99
CA LEU A 381 -59.05 -30.46 77.35
C LEU A 381 -59.75 -29.34 78.15
N GLN A 382 -60.36 -28.35 77.49
CA GLN A 382 -61.10 -27.26 78.14
C GLN A 382 -62.54 -27.62 78.50
N MET A 383 -63.06 -28.75 78.02
CA MET A 383 -64.36 -29.28 78.42
C MET A 383 -64.21 -30.05 79.74
N GLN A 384 -64.47 -29.39 80.88
CA GLN A 384 -64.63 -30.09 82.16
C GLN A 384 -66.07 -30.64 82.29
N PRO A 385 -66.25 -31.78 82.99
CA PRO A 385 -67.58 -32.31 83.27
C PRO A 385 -68.32 -31.43 84.28
N ASP A 386 -69.57 -31.05 84.00
CA ASP A 386 -70.49 -30.61 85.05
C ASP A 386 -70.87 -31.86 85.87
N GLU A 387 -70.47 -31.87 87.14
CA GLU A 387 -70.55 -33.01 88.08
C GLU A 387 -71.98 -33.33 88.59
N GLU A 388 -73.03 -32.99 87.85
CA GLU A 388 -74.41 -33.19 88.29
C GLU A 388 -75.33 -33.71 87.16
N ASP A 389 -75.10 -34.92 86.66
CA ASP A 389 -76.17 -35.89 86.31
C ASP A 389 -75.61 -37.25 85.87
N GLY A 390 -76.10 -38.34 86.47
CA GLY A 390 -75.61 -39.72 86.27
C GLY A 390 -75.93 -40.37 84.92
N ASP A 391 -76.65 -39.68 84.03
CA ASP A 391 -76.94 -40.12 82.66
C ASP A 391 -76.22 -39.27 81.58
N SER A 392 -75.42 -38.28 81.99
CA SER A 392 -74.64 -37.41 81.10
C SER A 392 -73.27 -37.98 80.68
N ASP A 393 -72.81 -39.05 81.35
CA ASP A 393 -71.50 -39.68 81.10
C ASP A 393 -71.44 -40.43 79.75
N VAL A 394 -72.54 -41.04 79.31
CA VAL A 394 -72.60 -41.74 78.01
C VAL A 394 -72.59 -40.76 76.84
N VAL A 395 -73.28 -39.61 76.98
CA VAL A 395 -73.34 -38.57 75.92
C VAL A 395 -72.00 -37.85 75.81
N PHE A 396 -71.34 -37.55 76.94
CA PHE A 396 -70.01 -36.96 76.96
C PHE A 396 -68.96 -37.90 76.36
N GLN A 397 -68.98 -39.19 76.71
CA GLN A 397 -68.07 -40.19 76.13
C GLN A 397 -68.32 -40.39 74.63
N LEU A 398 -69.57 -40.33 74.17
CA LEU A 398 -69.91 -40.44 72.75
C LEU A 398 -69.41 -39.21 71.97
N GLN A 399 -69.62 -38.00 72.49
CA GLN A 399 -69.16 -36.76 71.88
C GLN A 399 -67.61 -36.67 71.85
N GLN A 400 -66.94 -37.14 72.91
CA GLN A 400 -65.49 -37.25 72.95
C GLN A 400 -64.97 -38.28 71.93
N LYS A 401 -65.66 -39.41 71.77
CA LYS A 401 -65.33 -40.44 70.78
C LYS A 401 -65.54 -39.96 69.35
N GLU A 402 -66.62 -39.23 69.07
CA GLU A 402 -66.88 -38.62 67.76
C GLU A 402 -65.84 -37.54 67.41
N MET A 403 -65.45 -36.69 68.36
CA MET A 403 -64.38 -35.71 68.13
C MET A 403 -63.01 -36.37 67.95
N LEU A 404 -62.71 -37.44 68.69
CA LEU A 404 -61.49 -38.23 68.48
C LEU A 404 -61.51 -38.94 67.12
N GLN A 405 -62.67 -39.44 66.66
CA GLN A 405 -62.83 -39.99 65.32
C GLN A 405 -62.69 -38.90 64.24
N HIS A 406 -63.19 -37.70 64.47
CA HIS A 406 -63.04 -36.56 63.56
C HIS A 406 -61.59 -36.07 63.50
N LEU A 407 -60.89 -36.03 64.63
CA LEU A 407 -59.45 -35.75 64.72
C LEU A 407 -58.64 -36.82 63.96
N LEU A 408 -58.99 -38.09 64.12
CA LEU A 408 -58.35 -39.21 63.40
C LEU A 408 -58.62 -39.13 61.88
N ALA A 409 -59.82 -38.73 61.46
CA ALA A 409 -60.17 -38.50 60.05
C ALA A 409 -59.39 -37.31 59.46
N MET A 410 -59.25 -36.20 60.20
CA MET A 410 -58.46 -35.06 59.75
C MET A 410 -56.97 -35.40 59.65
N LEU A 411 -56.40 -36.05 60.67
CA LEU A 411 -55.00 -36.45 60.67
C LEU A 411 -54.70 -37.52 59.59
N SER A 412 -55.62 -38.47 59.35
CA SER A 412 -55.47 -39.41 58.25
C SER A 412 -55.55 -38.74 56.87
N SER A 413 -56.43 -37.75 56.68
CA SER A 413 -56.48 -36.97 55.43
C SER A 413 -55.21 -36.12 55.21
N ALA A 414 -54.62 -35.57 56.27
CA ALA A 414 -53.35 -34.83 56.21
C ALA A 414 -52.15 -35.74 55.92
N VAL A 415 -52.16 -36.99 56.41
CA VAL A 415 -51.15 -38.01 56.11
C VAL A 415 -51.24 -38.49 54.66
N VAL A 416 -52.44 -38.55 54.06
CA VAL A 416 -52.62 -38.87 52.63
C VAL A 416 -52.15 -37.73 51.71
N LEU A 417 -52.28 -36.47 52.16
CA LEU A 417 -51.76 -35.30 51.44
C LEU A 417 -50.23 -35.13 51.55
N SER A 418 -49.60 -35.79 52.53
CA SER A 418 -48.15 -35.94 52.57
C SER A 418 -47.75 -37.01 51.57
N PRO A 419 -47.04 -36.68 50.48
CA PRO A 419 -46.45 -37.71 49.65
C PRO A 419 -45.43 -38.44 50.54
N GLN A 420 -45.64 -39.73 50.82
CA GLN A 420 -44.52 -40.58 51.17
C GLN A 420 -43.62 -40.60 49.94
N LYS A 421 -42.62 -39.72 49.93
CA LYS A 421 -41.49 -39.85 49.02
C LYS A 421 -40.82 -41.17 49.40
N ALA A 422 -41.23 -42.24 48.71
CA ALA A 422 -40.42 -43.42 48.54
C ALA A 422 -39.01 -42.92 48.25
N VAL A 423 -38.07 -43.33 49.10
CA VAL A 423 -36.64 -43.16 48.87
C VAL A 423 -36.40 -43.64 47.44
N CYS A 424 -36.23 -42.71 46.50
CA CYS A 424 -35.63 -43.06 45.23
C CYS A 424 -34.29 -43.68 45.59
N PRO A 425 -34.01 -44.94 45.22
CA PRO A 425 -32.67 -45.42 45.32
C PRO A 425 -31.84 -44.46 44.47
N ARG A 426 -30.82 -43.85 45.06
CA ARG A 426 -29.72 -43.30 44.29
C ARG A 426 -29.24 -44.46 43.41
N GLN A 427 -29.69 -44.49 42.16
CA GLN A 427 -28.95 -45.19 41.13
C GLN A 427 -27.67 -44.40 40.97
N ASP A 428 -26.61 -44.89 41.61
CA ASP A 428 -25.24 -44.66 41.20
C ASP A 428 -25.13 -45.14 39.75
N SER A 429 -25.53 -44.28 38.82
CA SER A 429 -25.10 -44.37 37.44
C SER A 429 -23.69 -43.81 37.44
N GLN A 430 -22.70 -44.67 37.65
CA GLN A 430 -21.41 -44.46 37.03
C GLN A 430 -21.59 -44.54 35.52
N PRO A 431 -21.02 -43.59 34.77
CA PRO A 431 -20.35 -43.93 33.54
C PRO A 431 -18.86 -43.75 33.76
N HIS A 432 -18.18 -44.89 33.71
CA HIS A 432 -16.81 -45.05 33.25
C HIS A 432 -16.26 -43.81 32.52
N GLY A 433 -15.16 -43.27 33.06
CA GLY A 433 -14.24 -42.48 32.26
C GLY A 433 -13.79 -43.28 31.04
N PRO A 434 -13.52 -42.64 29.89
CA PRO A 434 -13.13 -43.37 28.71
C PRO A 434 -11.79 -44.10 28.96
N PRO A 435 -11.71 -45.39 28.64
CA PRO A 435 -10.48 -46.15 28.72
C PRO A 435 -9.55 -45.76 27.58
N LYS A 436 -8.26 -45.76 27.88
CA LYS A 436 -7.16 -45.79 26.92
C LYS A 436 -7.45 -46.82 25.82
N LYS A 437 -7.63 -46.37 24.58
CA LYS A 437 -7.33 -47.18 23.39
C LYS A 437 -5.95 -46.79 22.88
N SER A 438 -5.02 -47.71 23.15
CA SER A 438 -3.91 -48.12 22.30
C SER A 438 -3.79 -47.38 20.95
N GLN A 439 -2.82 -46.48 20.87
CA GLN A 439 -2.12 -46.24 19.61
C GLN A 439 -1.18 -47.43 19.39
N SER A 440 -1.43 -48.13 18.29
CA SER A 440 -0.54 -49.11 17.70
C SER A 440 0.79 -48.45 17.33
N LYS A 441 1.89 -49.18 17.61
CA LYS A 441 3.22 -48.99 17.05
C LYS A 441 3.16 -48.48 15.60
N THR A 442 3.80 -47.35 15.33
CA THR A 442 4.63 -47.17 14.14
C THR A 442 5.82 -46.30 14.55
N GLN A 443 6.98 -46.74 14.08
CA GLN A 443 8.34 -46.32 14.43
C GLN A 443 8.60 -44.82 14.20
N PRO A 444 9.66 -44.26 14.81
CA PRO A 444 10.10 -42.90 14.50
C PRO A 444 10.69 -42.88 13.08
N PRO A 445 10.35 -41.90 12.20
CA PRO A 445 11.26 -41.58 11.14
C PRO A 445 12.39 -40.76 11.76
N LYS A 446 13.58 -41.37 11.72
CA LYS A 446 14.85 -40.68 11.85
C LYS A 446 14.85 -39.44 10.94
N MET A 447 15.52 -38.39 11.40
CA MET A 447 16.09 -37.37 10.53
C MET A 447 16.78 -38.07 9.35
N GLY A 448 16.16 -37.99 8.18
CA GLY A 448 16.79 -38.24 6.89
C GLY A 448 17.16 -36.89 6.31
N THR A 449 18.46 -36.65 6.21
CA THR A 449 19.08 -35.66 5.34
C THR A 449 18.39 -35.61 3.96
N PRO A 450 18.04 -34.43 3.43
CA PRO A 450 17.77 -34.30 2.01
C PRO A 450 19.11 -34.17 1.30
N LEU A 451 19.83 -35.29 1.18
CA LEU A 451 21.06 -35.36 0.39
C LEU A 451 21.13 -36.72 -0.32
N GLN A 452 20.07 -37.08 -1.04
CA GLN A 452 20.13 -38.14 -2.06
C GLN A 452 18.91 -38.10 -2.99
N GLN A 453 18.74 -36.99 -3.69
CA GLN A 453 17.93 -36.96 -4.91
C GLN A 453 18.61 -36.15 -6.02
N LEU A 454 19.95 -36.21 -6.02
CA LEU A 454 20.83 -35.69 -7.06
C LEU A 454 21.90 -36.75 -7.37
N SER A 455 21.47 -37.95 -7.75
CA SER A 455 22.40 -39.01 -8.22
C SER A 455 22.31 -39.24 -9.73
N SER A 456 21.59 -38.39 -10.47
CA SER A 456 21.49 -38.45 -11.94
C SER A 456 21.99 -37.19 -12.64
N ILE A 457 22.67 -36.27 -11.94
CA ILE A 457 23.31 -35.13 -12.59
C ILE A 457 24.80 -35.42 -12.74
N THR A 458 25.17 -35.83 -13.95
CA THR A 458 26.54 -35.84 -14.44
C THR A 458 27.16 -34.45 -14.20
N PRO A 459 28.39 -34.33 -13.67
CA PRO A 459 29.00 -33.04 -13.46
C PRO A 459 29.17 -32.33 -14.81
N TYR A 460 28.69 -31.09 -14.87
CA TYR A 460 28.84 -30.18 -16.00
C TYR A 460 30.33 -30.14 -16.43
N GLN A 461 30.61 -30.49 -17.68
CA GLN A 461 31.85 -30.10 -18.31
C GLN A 461 31.64 -28.77 -19.06
N PRO A 462 32.63 -27.87 -19.11
CA PRO A 462 32.52 -26.63 -19.86
C PRO A 462 32.21 -26.93 -21.34
N GLY A 463 30.95 -26.74 -21.77
CA GLY A 463 30.52 -27.03 -23.14
C GLY A 463 29.04 -27.41 -23.35
N ASP A 464 28.30 -27.79 -22.29
CA ASP A 464 26.89 -28.24 -22.42
C ASP A 464 25.85 -27.10 -22.36
N LEU A 465 25.95 -26.16 -23.29
CA LEU A 465 24.85 -25.22 -23.59
C LEU A 465 24.44 -25.46 -25.04
N GLY A 466 23.33 -26.19 -25.23
CA GLY A 466 22.82 -26.70 -26.50
C GLY A 466 22.51 -25.62 -27.55
N LEU A 467 23.54 -25.06 -28.17
CA LEU A 467 23.44 -24.10 -29.27
C LEU A 467 24.27 -24.47 -30.50
N VAL A 468 24.76 -25.72 -30.62
CA VAL A 468 25.33 -26.25 -31.87
C VAL A 468 25.07 -27.76 -32.00
N PRO A 469 24.51 -28.27 -33.11
CA PRO A 469 24.48 -29.71 -33.39
C PRO A 469 25.91 -30.28 -33.51
N ARG A 470 26.20 -31.38 -32.80
CA ARG A 470 27.49 -32.09 -32.96
C ARG A 470 27.60 -32.61 -34.39
N GLN A 471 28.60 -32.14 -35.15
CA GLN A 471 29.04 -32.84 -36.34
C GLN A 471 29.73 -34.14 -35.92
N LEU A 472 29.32 -35.24 -36.55
CA LEU A 472 29.98 -36.54 -36.46
C LEU A 472 31.46 -36.38 -36.79
N HIS A 473 32.30 -36.91 -35.91
CA HIS A 473 33.75 -36.94 -36.06
C HIS A 473 34.11 -37.77 -37.29
N ILE A 474 34.35 -37.10 -38.43
CA ILE A 474 35.05 -37.69 -39.57
C ILE A 474 36.54 -37.51 -39.25
N PRO A 475 37.34 -38.59 -39.12
CA PRO A 475 38.78 -38.44 -38.96
C PRO A 475 39.35 -37.78 -40.24
N PRO A 476 40.27 -36.82 -40.13
CA PRO A 476 40.86 -36.19 -41.31
C PRO A 476 41.68 -37.21 -42.09
N ASN A 477 41.51 -37.20 -43.42
CA ASN A 477 42.27 -37.99 -44.37
C ASN A 477 43.78 -37.64 -44.25
N PRO A 478 44.69 -38.61 -44.10
CA PRO A 478 46.13 -38.35 -43.92
C PRO A 478 46.84 -37.64 -45.09
N GLU A 479 46.17 -37.44 -46.23
CA GLU A 479 46.77 -36.81 -47.41
C GLU A 479 46.78 -35.27 -47.37
N ASP A 480 45.89 -34.63 -46.61
CA ASP A 480 45.76 -33.16 -46.56
C ASP A 480 46.77 -32.47 -45.63
N LEU A 481 47.56 -33.24 -44.87
CA LEU A 481 48.58 -32.71 -43.95
C LEU A 481 49.98 -32.57 -44.59
N ARG A 482 50.14 -32.91 -45.87
CA ARG A 482 51.45 -32.86 -46.56
C ARG A 482 51.85 -31.48 -47.10
N LEU A 483 51.02 -30.45 -46.94
CA LEU A 483 51.27 -29.13 -47.55
C LEU A 483 51.57 -27.99 -46.56
N LEU A 484 51.79 -28.26 -45.28
CA LEU A 484 52.19 -27.24 -44.30
C LEU A 484 53.59 -27.52 -43.76
N SER A 485 54.54 -26.74 -44.28
CA SER A 485 55.96 -26.79 -43.95
C SER A 485 56.28 -26.10 -42.63
N HIS A 486 57.09 -26.82 -41.83
CA HIS A 486 58.16 -26.38 -40.93
C HIS A 486 58.15 -24.92 -40.43
N THR A 487 57.43 -24.63 -39.35
CA THR A 487 57.90 -23.75 -38.25
C THR A 487 56.93 -23.86 -37.10
N THR A 488 57.43 -23.76 -35.86
CA THR A 488 56.69 -23.95 -34.59
C THR A 488 56.64 -25.39 -34.08
N ARG A 489 57.80 -25.93 -33.75
CA ARG A 489 57.96 -27.07 -32.84
C ARG A 489 59.15 -26.83 -31.91
N VAL A 490 58.91 -26.17 -30.78
CA VAL A 490 59.66 -26.22 -29.50
C VAL A 490 58.79 -25.45 -28.49
N GLY A 491 58.44 -25.93 -27.29
CA GLY A 491 59.14 -26.84 -26.39
C GLY A 491 59.50 -26.06 -25.12
N ASN A 492 58.77 -26.33 -24.03
CA ASN A 492 58.90 -25.74 -22.68
C ASN A 492 60.35 -25.66 -22.16
N PHE A 493 60.69 -24.60 -21.42
CA PHE A 493 61.66 -24.65 -20.31
C PHE A 493 61.38 -23.57 -19.24
N GLN A 494 61.92 -23.86 -18.06
CA GLN A 494 61.52 -23.48 -16.71
C GLN A 494 62.41 -22.36 -16.10
N ALA A 495 61.84 -21.69 -15.10
CA ALA A 495 62.33 -20.68 -14.15
C ALA A 495 63.86 -20.42 -13.99
N HIS A 496 64.23 -19.15 -13.73
CA HIS A 496 65.00 -18.72 -12.54
C HIS A 496 65.10 -17.17 -12.39
N SER A 497 64.93 -16.73 -11.14
CA SER A 497 65.54 -15.59 -10.40
C SER A 497 65.61 -14.15 -10.95
N SER A 498 64.86 -13.29 -10.27
CA SER A 498 65.13 -11.87 -9.91
C SER A 498 66.50 -11.69 -9.18
N PRO A 499 67.15 -10.49 -9.10
CA PRO A 499 66.58 -9.31 -8.41
C PRO A 499 67.04 -7.88 -8.79
N GLN A 500 66.19 -6.91 -8.36
CA GLN A 500 66.47 -5.62 -7.71
C GLN A 500 67.16 -4.43 -8.44
N ILE A 501 66.42 -3.31 -8.56
CA ILE A 501 66.53 -2.03 -7.81
C ILE A 501 67.54 -1.03 -8.42
N HIS A 502 67.07 0.11 -8.94
CA HIS A 502 67.31 1.44 -8.35
C HIS A 502 66.63 2.56 -9.16
N THR A 503 66.05 3.47 -8.37
CA THR A 503 65.44 4.77 -8.69
C THR A 503 66.48 5.86 -8.94
N SER A 504 66.24 6.78 -9.87
CA SER A 504 66.49 8.24 -9.78
C SER A 504 65.95 8.86 -11.08
N GLY A 505 65.36 10.05 -11.15
CA GLY A 505 65.64 11.30 -10.45
C GLY A 505 65.85 12.38 -11.52
N SER A 506 64.91 13.30 -11.63
CA SER A 506 64.84 14.45 -12.55
C SER A 506 66.09 15.34 -12.62
N GLN A 507 66.34 16.05 -13.76
CA GLN A 507 66.39 17.54 -13.82
C GLN A 507 66.64 18.18 -15.21
N LYS A 508 65.76 19.15 -15.52
CA LYS A 508 65.80 20.45 -16.27
C LYS A 508 67.04 20.96 -17.08
N LYS A 509 66.69 21.47 -18.28
CA LYS A 509 67.13 22.71 -19.04
C LYS A 509 68.59 22.79 -19.53
N PHE A 510 69.02 23.40 -20.66
CA PHE A 510 68.57 24.43 -21.62
C PHE A 510 69.31 24.23 -22.97
N LYS A 511 68.75 24.64 -24.12
CA LYS A 511 69.46 25.45 -25.15
C LYS A 511 68.52 26.00 -26.24
N LYS A 512 68.70 27.29 -26.55
CA LYS A 512 68.04 28.11 -27.58
C LYS A 512 68.55 27.74 -28.97
N PHE A 513 67.72 27.89 -30.01
CA PHE A 513 68.17 28.02 -31.40
C PHE A 513 67.36 29.07 -32.16
N SER A 514 68.10 29.76 -33.03
CA SER A 514 67.84 31.07 -33.65
C SER A 514 67.19 30.95 -35.03
N LEU A 515 66.57 32.05 -35.49
CA LEU A 515 66.01 32.27 -36.83
C LEU A 515 67.11 32.38 -37.91
N PRO A 516 66.83 32.06 -39.20
CA PRO A 516 67.66 32.46 -40.33
C PRO A 516 67.17 33.73 -41.03
N GLU A 517 68.14 34.51 -41.48
CA GLU A 517 68.09 35.81 -42.16
C GLU A 517 67.79 35.65 -43.66
N VAL A 518 67.06 36.61 -44.22
CA VAL A 518 66.60 36.69 -45.62
C VAL A 518 67.57 37.56 -46.41
N SER A 519 68.10 37.04 -47.53
CA SER A 519 68.89 37.80 -48.50
C SER A 519 68.05 38.09 -49.75
N LEU A 520 67.91 39.38 -50.08
CA LEU A 520 67.30 39.91 -51.30
C LEU A 520 68.25 39.79 -52.50
N PRO A 521 67.74 39.68 -53.75
CA PRO A 521 68.51 40.00 -54.94
C PRO A 521 68.20 41.41 -55.46
N SER A 522 69.26 42.11 -55.88
CA SER A 522 69.25 43.15 -56.92
C SER A 522 69.78 42.56 -58.22
#